data_AF-Q5K4Y2-F1
#
_entry.id   AF-Q5K4Y2-F1
#
_cell.length_a   1.000
_cell.length_b   1.000
_cell.length_c   1.000
_cell.angle_alpha   90.00
_cell.angle_beta   90.00
_cell.angle_gamma   90.00
#
_symmetry.space_group_name_H-M   'P 1'
#
loop_
_entity.id
_entity.type
_entity.pdbx_description
1 polymer ?
#
loop_
_entity_poly.entity_id
_entity_poly.type
_entity_poly.pdbx_seq_one_letter_code
_entity_poly.pdbx_strand_id
1 'polypeptide(L)' 'VNGYYYSYWSKCIYSSRDFSDMVFIMNYNFNKDVYVQFNSTVGYWVGYTAYGVRNAEFWNNDTNHLQGWRAEAER' A
#
# COMPACT_ATOMS: atom_id res chain seq x y z
N VAL A 1 -2.09 15.82 -23.02
CA VAL A 1 -0.87 16.50 -22.51
C VAL A 1 0.09 15.42 -22.04
N ASN A 2 1.35 15.46 -22.46
CA ASN A 2 2.38 14.55 -21.91
C ASN A 2 2.87 15.12 -20.58
N GLY A 3 2.27 14.66 -19.48
CA GLY A 3 2.61 15.07 -18.13
C GLY A 3 3.02 13.88 -17.26
N TYR A 4 3.61 14.18 -16.10
CA TYR A 4 3.80 13.21 -15.04
C TYR A 4 2.54 13.14 -14.17
N TYR A 5 2.12 11.93 -13.84
CA TYR A 5 0.92 11.66 -13.06
C TYR A 5 1.30 10.85 -11.84
N TYR A 6 0.75 11.26 -10.71
CA TYR A 6 0.95 10.58 -9.45
C TYR A 6 -0.39 10.38 -8.78
N SER A 7 -0.66 9.16 -8.32
CA SER A 7 -1.96 8.79 -7.78
C SER A 7 -1.85 7.72 -6.70
N TYR A 8 -2.80 7.76 -5.75
CA TYR A 8 -2.92 6.79 -4.68
C TYR A 8 -4.23 6.03 -4.83
N TRP A 9 -4.16 4.70 -4.76
CA TRP A 9 -5.31 3.83 -4.95
C TRP A 9 -5.47 2.96 -3.72
N SER A 10 -6.52 3.25 -2.94
CA SER A 10 -6.96 2.43 -1.81
C SER A 10 -8.02 1.44 -2.27
N LYS A 11 -7.87 0.16 -1.92
CA LYS A 11 -8.82 -0.90 -2.27
C LYS A 11 -8.97 -1.89 -1.12
N CYS A 12 -10.20 -2.33 -0.89
CA CYS A 12 -10.50 -3.49 -0.06
C CYS A 12 -11.03 -4.61 -0.96
N ILE A 13 -10.49 -5.82 -0.78
CA ILE A 13 -10.90 -7.02 -1.52
C ILE A 13 -11.35 -8.04 -0.47
N TYR A 14 -12.58 -8.54 -0.59
CA TYR A 14 -13.15 -9.53 0.30
C TYR A 14 -14.08 -10.45 -0.50
N SER A 15 -14.33 -11.65 0.02
CA SER A 15 -15.31 -12.58 -0.55
C SER A 15 -16.33 -13.08 0.47
N SER A 16 -15.98 -13.04 1.77
CA SER A 16 -16.91 -13.40 2.83
C SER A 16 -17.92 -12.28 3.08
N ARG A 17 -19.14 -12.67 3.48
CA ARG A 17 -20.22 -11.72 3.77
C ARG A 17 -19.98 -10.93 5.07
N ASP A 18 -19.19 -11.49 5.97
CA ASP A 18 -18.80 -10.89 7.24
C ASP A 18 -17.46 -10.15 7.17
N PHE A 19 -16.85 -10.05 5.99
CA PHE A 19 -15.57 -9.39 5.73
C PHE A 19 -14.37 -9.95 6.50
N SER A 20 -14.50 -11.12 7.11
CA SER A 20 -13.42 -11.80 7.83
C SER A 20 -12.19 -12.12 6.96
N ASP A 21 -12.37 -12.18 5.64
CA ASP A 21 -11.29 -12.42 4.66
C ASP A 21 -10.81 -11.15 3.96
N MET A 22 -11.19 -9.96 4.44
CA MET A 22 -10.87 -8.71 3.78
C MET A 22 -9.36 -8.43 3.77
N VAL A 23 -8.86 -8.01 2.60
CA VAL A 23 -7.50 -7.53 2.38
C VAL A 23 -7.55 -6.07 1.95
N PHE A 24 -6.87 -5.22 2.71
CA PHE A 24 -6.64 -3.82 2.38
C PHE A 24 -5.35 -3.69 1.56
N ILE A 25 -5.43 -2.97 0.45
CA ILE A 25 -4.31 -2.70 -0.45
C ILE A 25 -4.24 -1.20 -0.72
N MET A 26 -3.09 -0.60 -0.43
CA MET A 26 -2.77 0.78 -0.80
C MET A 26 -1.67 0.79 -1.85
N ASN A 27 -1.94 1.37 -3.01
CA ASN A 27 -0.98 1.51 -4.09
C ASN A 27 -0.59 2.97 -4.30
N TYR A 28 0.70 3.23 -4.37
CA TYR A 28 1.26 4.50 -4.79
C TYR A 28 1.75 4.33 -6.23
N ASN A 29 1.21 5.13 -7.15
CA ASN A 29 1.42 4.98 -8.58
C ASN A 29 2.09 6.21 -9.17
N PHE A 30 3.02 5.99 -10.09
CA PHE A 30 3.63 7.03 -10.90
C PHE A 30 3.51 6.65 -12.38
N ASN A 31 2.93 7.53 -13.20
CA ASN A 31 2.76 7.32 -14.65
C ASN A 31 2.12 5.99 -15.07
N LYS A 32 1.21 5.48 -14.23
CA LYS A 32 0.46 4.19 -14.34
C LYS A 32 1.15 2.97 -13.71
N ASP A 33 2.39 3.09 -13.25
CA ASP A 33 3.09 2.01 -12.59
C ASP A 33 3.02 2.15 -11.07
N VAL A 34 2.66 1.07 -10.38
CA VAL A 34 2.77 1.00 -8.92
C VAL A 34 4.25 0.99 -8.58
N TYR A 35 4.72 1.99 -7.84
CA TYR A 35 6.12 1.99 -7.39
C TYR A 35 6.27 1.45 -5.98
N VAL A 36 5.26 1.59 -5.11
CA VAL A 36 5.25 1.01 -3.76
C VAL A 36 3.81 0.67 -3.33
N GLN A 37 3.65 -0.44 -2.60
CA GLN A 37 2.35 -0.94 -2.16
C GLN A 37 2.40 -1.39 -0.70
N PHE A 38 1.33 -1.13 0.04
CA PHE A 38 1.03 -1.81 1.29
C PHE A 38 -0.07 -2.84 1.05
N ASN A 39 0.09 -4.02 1.62
CA ASN A 39 -0.89 -5.10 1.60
C ASN A 39 -1.09 -5.59 3.04
N SER A 40 -2.32 -5.56 3.55
CA SER A 40 -2.59 -5.89 4.96
C SER A 40 -2.31 -7.36 5.32
N THR A 41 -2.38 -8.29 4.35
CA THR A 41 -1.99 -9.69 4.57
C THR A 41 -0.48 -9.83 4.80
N VAL A 42 0.31 -9.03 4.09
CA VAL A 42 1.78 -9.00 4.25
C VAL A 42 2.18 -8.15 5.46
N GLY A 43 1.45 -7.06 5.71
CA GLY A 43 1.62 -6.19 6.86
C GLY A 43 2.82 -5.25 6.78
N TYR A 44 3.39 -5.01 5.59
CA TYR A 44 4.46 -4.05 5.36
C TYR A 44 4.50 -3.54 3.92
N TRP A 45 5.26 -2.47 3.69
CA TRP A 45 5.42 -1.84 2.38
C TRP A 45 6.39 -2.64 1.50
N VAL A 46 6.02 -2.85 0.24
CA VAL A 46 6.84 -3.51 -0.79
C VAL A 46 7.07 -2.53 -1.93
N GLY A 47 8.33 -2.29 -2.26
CA GLY A 47 8.73 -1.47 -3.40
C GLY A 47 8.93 -2.29 -4.68
N TYR A 48 8.39 -1.81 -5.81
CA TYR A 48 8.52 -2.46 -7.12
C TYR A 48 9.52 -1.78 -8.05
N THR A 49 9.97 -0.58 -7.69
CA THR A 49 11.05 0.15 -8.38
C THR A 49 12.12 0.54 -7.37
N ALA A 50 13.32 0.91 -7.81
CA ALA A 50 14.39 1.36 -6.89
C ALA A 50 13.95 2.54 -5.99
N TYR A 51 13.15 3.47 -6.55
CA TYR A 51 12.54 4.54 -5.77
C TYR A 51 11.53 4.00 -4.73
N GLY A 52 10.71 3.03 -5.12
CA GLY A 52 9.79 2.36 -4.22
C GLY A 52 10.45 1.57 -3.10
N VAL A 53 11.54 0.84 -3.41
CA VAL A 53 12.30 0.06 -2.42
C VAL A 53 12.85 0.98 -1.33
N ARG A 54 13.45 2.11 -1.72
CA ARG A 54 13.95 3.10 -0.75
C ARG A 54 12.84 3.67 0.14
N ASN A 55 11.66 3.93 -0.41
CA ASN A 55 10.52 4.40 0.39
C ASN A 55 9.98 3.30 1.30
N ALA A 56 9.87 2.07 0.80
CA ALA A 56 9.43 0.92 1.58
C ALA A 56 10.35 0.66 2.77
N GLU A 57 11.68 0.67 2.56
CA GLU A 57 12.67 0.56 3.65
C GLU A 57 12.48 1.65 4.70
N PHE A 58 12.33 2.91 4.27
CA PHE A 58 12.12 4.03 5.17
C PHE A 58 10.81 3.89 5.97
N TRP A 59 9.69 3.60 5.32
CA TRP A 59 8.38 3.49 5.98
C TRP A 59 8.24 2.23 6.84
N ASN A 60 8.91 1.14 6.49
CA ASN A 60 8.91 -0.08 7.30
C ASN A 60 9.76 0.08 8.57
N ASN A 61 10.76 0.97 8.55
CA ASN A 61 11.59 1.26 9.71
C ASN A 61 10.92 2.24 10.70
N ASP A 62 9.92 3.00 10.26
CA ASP A 62 9.07 3.78 11.15
C ASP A 62 7.93 2.90 11.69
N THR A 63 8.14 2.34 12.88
CA THR A 63 7.17 1.45 13.53
C THR A 63 5.82 2.11 13.76
N ASN A 64 5.76 3.40 14.12
CA ASN A 64 4.49 4.07 14.39
C ASN A 64 3.68 4.22 13.09
N HIS A 65 4.35 4.63 12.02
CA HIS A 65 3.73 4.69 10.70
C HIS A 65 3.24 3.31 10.25
N LEU A 66 4.09 2.28 10.36
CA LEU A 66 3.74 0.93 9.93
C LEU A 66 2.55 0.34 10.71
N GLN A 67 2.48 0.58 12.03
CA GLN A 67 1.36 0.13 12.85
C GLN A 67 0.05 0.83 12.47
N GLY A 68 0.09 2.13 12.13
CA GLY A 68 -1.08 2.83 11.60
C GLY A 68 -1.63 2.17 10.34
N TRP A 69 -0.76 1.77 9.41
CA TRP A 69 -1.19 1.09 8.18
C TRP A 69 -1.69 -0.34 8.42
N ARG A 70 -1.13 -1.05 9.39
CA ARG A 70 -1.65 -2.38 9.79
C ARG A 70 -3.06 -2.30 10.35
N ALA A 71 -3.38 -1.24 11.08
CA ALA A 71 -4.71 -1.01 11.65
C ALA A 71 -5.74 -0.49 10.64
N GLU A 72 -5.34 -0.01 9.46
CA GLU A 72 -6.26 0.59 8.48
C GLU A 72 -7.28 -0.42 7.93
N ALA A 73 -6.97 -1.72 7.93
CA ALA A 73 -7.91 -2.76 7.56
C ALA A 73 -9.07 -2.94 8.57
N GLU A 74 -8.93 -2.41 9.80
CA GLU A 74 -9.93 -2.53 10.87
C GLU A 74 -10.78 -1.25 11.02
N ARG A 75 -10.52 -0.23 10.21
CA ARG A 75 -11.17 1.08 10.26
C ARG A 75 -12.48 1.11 9.46
#